data_AF-A0A2C6AIA0-F1
#
_entry.id   AF-A0A2C6AIA0-F1
#
_cell.length_a   1.000
_cell.length_b   1.000
_cell.length_c   1.000
_cell.angle_alpha   90.00
_cell.angle_beta   90.00
_cell.angle_gamma   90.00
#
_symmetry.space_group_name_H-M   'P 1'
#
loop_
_entity.id
_entity.type
_entity.pdbx_description
1 polymer ?
#
loop_
_entity_poly.entity_id
_entity_poly.type
_entity_poly.pdbx_seq_one_letter_code
_entity_poly.pdbx_strand_id
1 'polypeptide(L)'
;MVDESQNAPSIDRGVNGSLLVAATLLIGEKLEQLRSASVDKSCNFYNDANLPEARKLIPLAYKIKARFRELQGVDEIGHMQPLADVVQSCDKLLEQIHAEPLAKLIPKVEQLHALVYEWQFGGWASKVYGVLPLHDALTETIIRWRRLELSTWANLFDMEEKKCQDDAYSWWFVAYQVVIGVPLSMIESPSELREYATSLMQSLEIYFAGSIAGQFKTRVSLLRQLLGHLRLLALDHPVLQVIHDAVKNFVGYFARFEAAADAAIRNGRLPIEKKMKDVLLMASWKDTNISALRESARKSHQKLFRLVRKFRGVLGQDMKVIIGQGLPDEKLICIRHG
;
A
#
# COMPACT_ATOMS: atom_id res chain seq x y z
N MET A 1 -48.55 3.85 -28.47
CA MET A 1 -47.23 3.25 -28.20
C MET A 1 -47.23 2.94 -26.72
N VAL A 2 -47.60 1.70 -26.39
CA VAL A 2 -47.82 1.27 -25.01
C VAL A 2 -46.45 1.12 -24.36
N ASP A 3 -46.24 1.86 -23.27
CA ASP A 3 -45.02 1.88 -22.47
C ASP A 3 -44.85 0.49 -21.82
N GLU A 4 -44.04 -0.37 -22.45
CA GLU A 4 -43.76 -1.76 -22.03
C GLU A 4 -43.10 -1.85 -20.63
N SER A 5 -42.86 -0.73 -19.94
CA SER A 5 -42.27 -0.67 -18.61
C SER A 5 -43.28 -0.50 -17.47
N GLN A 6 -44.58 -0.36 -17.74
CA GLN A 6 -45.56 0.01 -16.71
C GLN A 6 -46.04 -1.14 -15.81
N ASN A 7 -45.72 -2.40 -16.10
CA ASN A 7 -46.23 -3.54 -15.35
C ASN A 7 -45.19 -4.63 -15.08
N ALA A 8 -43.98 -4.24 -14.70
CA ALA A 8 -43.03 -5.15 -14.07
C ALA A 8 -43.17 -5.05 -12.53
N PRO A 9 -43.83 -6.02 -11.84
CA PRO A 9 -43.98 -6.01 -10.38
C PRO A 9 -42.65 -6.14 -9.62
N SER A 10 -41.53 -6.29 -10.35
CA SER A 10 -40.17 -6.37 -9.82
C SER A 10 -39.42 -5.04 -9.76
N ILE A 11 -40.00 -3.94 -10.27
CA ILE A 11 -39.32 -2.63 -10.36
C ILE A 11 -39.95 -1.65 -9.37
N ASP A 12 -39.43 -1.62 -8.14
CA ASP A 12 -39.77 -0.59 -7.16
C ASP A 12 -39.12 0.75 -7.57
N ARG A 13 -39.95 1.66 -8.08
CA ARG A 13 -39.53 2.99 -8.55
C ARG A 13 -39.01 3.88 -7.40
N GLY A 14 -39.43 3.65 -6.16
CA GLY A 14 -38.97 4.40 -4.99
C GLY A 14 -37.56 4.02 -4.58
N VAL A 15 -37.27 2.71 -4.51
CA VAL A 15 -35.93 2.18 -4.25
C VAL A 15 -34.97 2.51 -5.40
N ASN A 16 -35.44 2.44 -6.65
CA ASN A 16 -34.60 2.84 -7.79
C ASN A 16 -34.27 4.34 -7.78
N GLY A 17 -35.20 5.20 -7.35
CA GLY A 17 -34.95 6.64 -7.21
C GLY A 17 -33.88 6.97 -6.15
N SER A 18 -33.88 6.26 -5.02
CA SER A 18 -32.86 6.44 -3.97
C SER A 18 -31.50 5.83 -4.34
N LEU A 19 -31.49 4.67 -4.99
CA LEU A 19 -30.28 4.03 -5.51
C LEU A 19 -29.64 4.83 -6.65
N LEU A 20 -30.42 5.55 -7.46
CA LEU A 20 -29.91 6.41 -8.53
C LEU A 20 -28.95 7.48 -7.98
N VAL A 21 -29.26 8.09 -6.84
CA VAL A 21 -28.40 9.11 -6.21
C VAL A 21 -27.07 8.49 -5.76
N ALA A 22 -27.12 7.32 -5.13
CA ALA A 22 -25.91 6.60 -4.71
C ALA A 22 -25.08 6.14 -5.93
N ALA A 23 -25.73 5.63 -6.98
CA ALA A 23 -25.05 5.18 -8.19
C ALA A 23 -24.42 6.34 -8.96
N THR A 24 -25.12 7.48 -9.10
CA THR A 24 -24.58 8.68 -9.75
C THR A 24 -23.40 9.26 -8.97
N LEU A 25 -23.45 9.24 -7.64
CA LEU A 25 -22.32 9.64 -6.80
C LEU A 25 -21.13 8.68 -6.95
N LEU A 26 -21.36 7.36 -6.94
CA LEU A 26 -20.31 6.36 -7.16
C LEU A 26 -19.65 6.50 -8.54
N ILE A 27 -20.46 6.71 -9.59
CA ILE A 27 -19.96 6.94 -10.94
C ILE A 27 -19.17 8.26 -10.99
N GLY A 28 -19.66 9.32 -10.35
CA GLY A 28 -18.95 10.59 -10.22
C GLY A 28 -17.59 10.42 -9.55
N GLU A 29 -17.52 9.70 -8.43
CA GLU A 29 -16.28 9.41 -7.72
C GLU A 29 -15.31 8.60 -8.59
N LYS A 30 -15.80 7.58 -9.30
CA LYS A 30 -14.97 6.78 -10.22
C LYS A 30 -14.48 7.59 -11.42
N LEU A 31 -15.31 8.47 -11.97
CA LEU A 31 -14.90 9.39 -13.03
C LEU A 31 -13.82 10.36 -12.56
N GLU A 32 -13.94 10.91 -11.35
CA GLU A 32 -12.91 11.77 -10.76
C GLU A 32 -11.63 10.99 -10.47
N GLN A 33 -11.71 9.76 -9.96
CA GLN A 33 -10.55 8.88 -9.82
C GLN A 33 -9.86 8.62 -11.17
N LEU A 34 -10.64 8.38 -12.23
CA LEU A 34 -10.13 8.20 -13.59
C LEU A 34 -9.56 9.49 -14.18
N ARG A 35 -10.09 10.66 -13.84
CA ARG A 35 -9.64 11.95 -14.36
C ARG A 35 -8.45 12.51 -13.60
N SER A 36 -8.33 12.19 -12.31
CA SER A 36 -7.27 12.70 -11.46
C SER A 36 -5.89 12.35 -12.06
N ALA A 37 -5.03 13.36 -12.08
CA ALA A 37 -3.64 13.25 -12.53
C ALA A 37 -2.68 12.95 -11.36
N SER A 38 -3.19 13.03 -10.13
CA SER A 38 -2.43 12.76 -8.91
C SER A 38 -2.46 11.28 -8.60
N VAL A 39 -1.28 10.67 -8.63
CA VAL A 39 -1.04 9.38 -7.99
C VAL A 39 -1.11 9.63 -6.48
N ASP A 40 -1.95 8.89 -5.75
CA ASP A 40 -1.94 8.96 -4.30
C ASP A 40 -0.52 8.66 -3.81
N LYS A 41 -0.01 9.46 -2.87
CA LYS A 41 1.33 9.25 -2.31
C LYS A 41 1.45 7.88 -1.64
N SER A 42 0.34 7.24 -1.28
CA SER A 42 0.30 5.89 -0.73
C SER A 42 0.43 4.75 -1.78
N CYS A 43 0.42 5.08 -3.08
CA CYS A 43 0.40 4.10 -4.17
C CYS A 43 1.69 3.27 -4.23
N ASN A 44 1.53 1.96 -4.19
CA ASN A 44 2.61 0.99 -4.32
C ASN A 44 2.91 0.73 -5.79
N PHE A 45 4.08 1.17 -6.24
CA PHE A 45 4.55 0.98 -7.62
C PHE A 45 4.49 -0.47 -8.13
N TYR A 46 4.63 -1.45 -7.23
CA TYR A 46 4.69 -2.87 -7.57
C TYR A 46 3.33 -3.57 -7.59
N ASN A 47 2.35 -3.06 -6.86
CA ASN A 47 1.06 -3.73 -6.66
C ASN A 47 -0.12 -2.94 -7.23
N ASP A 48 -0.03 -1.61 -7.28
CA ASP A 48 -1.15 -0.76 -7.64
C ASP A 48 -1.05 -0.29 -9.10
N ALA A 49 -2.20 -0.25 -9.78
CA ALA A 49 -2.29 0.27 -11.14
C ALA A 49 -2.17 1.81 -11.14
N ASN A 50 -1.18 2.33 -11.85
CA ASN A 50 -1.00 3.78 -12.02
C ASN A 50 -1.63 4.24 -13.34
N LEU A 51 -2.94 4.49 -13.29
CA LEU A 51 -3.73 4.89 -14.46
C LEU A 51 -3.25 6.20 -15.11
N PRO A 52 -2.82 7.26 -14.39
CA PRO A 52 -2.30 8.47 -15.02
C PRO A 52 -1.08 8.22 -15.92
N GLU A 53 -0.12 7.42 -15.44
CA GLU A 53 1.10 7.12 -16.20
C GLU A 53 0.85 6.11 -17.31
N ALA A 54 0.02 5.09 -17.08
CA ALA A 54 -0.41 4.16 -18.10
C ALA A 54 -1.13 4.88 -19.26
N ARG A 55 -2.01 5.85 -18.95
CA ARG A 55 -2.70 6.68 -19.96
C ARG A 55 -1.75 7.49 -20.83
N LYS A 56 -0.63 7.98 -20.30
CA LYS A 56 0.38 8.71 -21.10
C LYS A 56 1.09 7.80 -22.12
N LEU A 57 1.22 6.51 -21.81
CA LEU A 57 1.86 5.53 -22.69
C LEU A 57 0.94 5.10 -23.85
N ILE A 58 -0.38 5.08 -23.66
CA ILE A 58 -1.35 4.65 -24.68
C ILE A 58 -1.20 5.43 -26.02
N PRO A 59 -1.22 6.78 -26.04
CA PRO A 59 -1.04 7.53 -27.28
C PRO A 59 0.31 7.26 -27.95
N LEU A 60 1.38 7.07 -27.17
CA LEU A 60 2.71 6.77 -27.69
C LEU A 60 2.73 5.39 -28.37
N ALA A 61 2.16 4.37 -27.72
CA ALA A 61 2.06 3.02 -28.29
C ALA A 61 1.24 3.01 -29.59
N TYR A 62 0.13 3.75 -29.66
CA TYR A 62 -0.64 3.90 -30.90
C TYR A 62 0.13 4.62 -32.00
N LYS A 63 0.88 5.69 -31.67
CA LYS A 63 1.73 6.41 -32.65
C LYS A 63 2.82 5.51 -33.22
N ILE A 64 3.49 4.73 -32.38
CA ILE A 64 4.50 3.75 -32.82
C ILE A 64 3.85 2.71 -33.73
N LYS A 65 2.76 2.10 -33.29
CA LYS A 65 2.02 1.10 -34.07
C LYS A 65 1.58 1.63 -35.43
N ALA A 66 1.02 2.84 -35.49
CA ALA A 66 0.61 3.48 -36.74
C ALA A 66 1.80 3.69 -37.68
N ARG A 67 2.91 4.25 -37.16
CA ARG A 67 4.11 4.49 -37.96
C ARG A 67 4.71 3.20 -38.52
N PHE A 68 4.79 2.14 -37.71
CA PHE A 68 5.33 0.86 -38.17
C PHE A 68 4.40 0.14 -39.17
N ARG A 69 3.08 0.34 -39.08
CA ARG A 69 2.14 -0.12 -40.11
C ARG A 69 2.29 0.64 -41.44
N GLU A 70 2.55 1.95 -41.39
CA GLU A 70 2.88 2.73 -42.60
C GLU A 70 4.14 2.17 -43.27
N LEU A 71 5.18 1.86 -42.48
CA LEU A 71 6.42 1.26 -43.00
C LEU A 71 6.21 -0.13 -43.59
N GLN A 72 5.27 -0.92 -43.05
CA GLN A 72 4.88 -2.22 -43.64
C GLN A 72 4.22 -2.08 -45.02
N GLY A 73 3.66 -0.91 -45.34
CA GLY A 73 3.07 -0.63 -46.65
C GLY A 73 4.07 -0.22 -47.73
N VAL A 74 5.37 -0.14 -47.40
CA VAL A 74 6.43 0.22 -48.35
C VAL A 74 7.02 -1.06 -48.94
N ASP A 75 6.89 -1.26 -50.26
CA ASP A 75 7.26 -2.50 -50.95
C ASP A 75 8.70 -2.96 -50.67
N GLU A 76 9.65 -2.03 -50.58
CA GLU A 76 11.08 -2.31 -50.37
C GLU A 76 11.41 -2.89 -48.99
N ILE A 77 10.61 -2.58 -47.96
CA ILE A 77 10.92 -2.90 -46.56
C ILE A 77 9.78 -3.63 -45.84
N GLY A 78 8.59 -3.71 -46.43
CA GLY A 78 7.38 -4.21 -45.77
C GLY A 78 7.43 -5.69 -45.40
N HIS A 79 8.30 -6.46 -46.04
CA HIS A 79 8.53 -7.88 -45.77
C HIS A 79 9.44 -8.15 -44.56
N MET A 80 10.01 -7.12 -43.93
CA MET A 80 10.98 -7.26 -42.85
C MET A 80 10.32 -7.60 -41.51
N GLN A 81 10.77 -8.69 -40.88
CA GLN A 81 10.25 -9.17 -39.59
C GLN A 81 10.27 -8.14 -38.45
N PRO A 82 11.31 -7.30 -38.27
CA PRO A 82 11.35 -6.31 -37.18
C PRO A 82 10.14 -5.35 -37.16
N LEU A 83 9.56 -5.04 -38.32
CA LEU A 83 8.36 -4.21 -38.39
C LEU A 83 7.13 -4.90 -37.77
N ALA A 84 6.95 -6.19 -38.07
CA ALA A 84 5.88 -7.00 -37.52
C ALA A 84 6.04 -7.19 -36.01
N ASP A 85 7.27 -7.40 -35.53
CA ASP A 85 7.58 -7.58 -34.12
C ASP A 85 7.22 -6.33 -33.28
N VAL A 86 7.51 -5.13 -33.80
CA VAL A 86 7.13 -3.87 -33.14
C VAL A 86 5.61 -3.71 -33.06
N VAL A 87 4.88 -3.98 -34.14
CA VAL A 87 3.41 -3.90 -34.16
C VAL A 87 2.80 -4.90 -33.18
N GLN A 88 3.27 -6.15 -33.17
CA GLN A 88 2.79 -7.18 -32.24
C GLN A 88 3.10 -6.83 -30.78
N SER A 89 4.28 -6.24 -30.52
CA SER A 89 4.65 -5.78 -29.18
C SER A 89 3.74 -4.65 -28.69
N CYS A 90 3.36 -3.71 -29.58
CA CYS A 90 2.38 -2.68 -29.26
C CYS A 90 1.00 -3.24 -28.95
N ASP A 91 0.53 -4.25 -29.70
CA ASP A 91 -0.76 -4.90 -29.46
C ASP A 91 -0.82 -5.55 -28.07
N LYS A 92 0.18 -6.36 -27.74
CA LYS A 92 0.32 -6.99 -26.42
C LYS A 92 0.38 -5.96 -25.28
N LEU A 93 1.08 -4.84 -25.51
CA LEU A 93 1.19 -3.76 -24.52
C LEU A 93 -0.16 -3.09 -24.27
N LEU A 94 -0.91 -2.77 -25.33
CA LEU A 94 -2.21 -2.09 -25.25
C LEU A 94 -3.29 -2.96 -24.59
N GLU A 95 -3.24 -4.28 -24.78
CA GLU A 95 -4.16 -5.22 -24.13
C GLU A 95 -4.06 -5.22 -22.60
N GLN A 96 -2.89 -4.94 -22.03
CA GLN A 96 -2.61 -5.15 -20.60
C GLN A 96 -2.49 -3.86 -19.78
N ILE A 97 -2.50 -2.71 -20.44
CA ILE A 97 -2.14 -1.40 -19.86
C ILE A 97 -3.12 -0.90 -18.78
N HIS A 98 -4.34 -1.44 -18.71
CA HIS A 98 -5.43 -0.91 -17.90
C HIS A 98 -5.56 -1.55 -16.51
N ALA A 99 -4.97 -2.73 -16.30
CA ALA A 99 -5.12 -3.50 -15.06
C ALA A 99 -3.80 -3.75 -14.32
N GLU A 100 -2.66 -3.65 -15.01
CA GLU A 100 -1.37 -4.06 -14.45
C GLU A 100 -0.60 -2.88 -13.79
N PRO A 101 0.13 -3.14 -12.69
CA PRO A 101 1.05 -2.17 -12.09
C PRO A 101 2.20 -1.82 -13.04
N LEU A 102 2.75 -0.61 -12.91
CA LEU A 102 3.83 -0.11 -13.78
C LEU A 102 5.06 -1.03 -13.76
N ALA A 103 5.38 -1.64 -12.62
CA ALA A 103 6.49 -2.57 -12.49
C ALA A 103 6.42 -3.75 -13.49
N LYS A 104 5.21 -4.23 -13.82
CA LYS A 104 5.01 -5.30 -14.82
C LYS A 104 4.96 -4.77 -16.25
N LEU A 105 4.63 -3.49 -16.43
CA LEU A 105 4.61 -2.84 -17.74
C LEU A 105 6.02 -2.41 -18.19
N ILE A 106 6.92 -2.02 -17.27
CA ILE A 106 8.29 -1.59 -17.61
C ILE A 106 9.01 -2.60 -18.53
N PRO A 107 9.09 -3.91 -18.21
CA PRO A 107 9.81 -4.86 -19.07
C PRO A 107 9.27 -4.92 -20.51
N LYS A 108 7.95 -4.72 -20.68
CA LYS A 108 7.30 -4.70 -22.00
C LYS A 108 7.67 -3.44 -22.77
N VAL A 109 7.68 -2.30 -22.10
CA VAL A 109 8.13 -1.03 -22.70
C VAL A 109 9.62 -1.09 -23.05
N GLU A 110 10.45 -1.71 -22.21
CA GLU A 110 11.87 -1.94 -22.50
C GLU A 110 12.07 -2.89 -23.69
N GLN A 111 11.23 -3.92 -23.83
CA GLN A 111 11.26 -4.80 -25.00
C GLN A 111 10.85 -4.05 -26.28
N LEU A 112 9.77 -3.27 -26.23
CA LEU A 112 9.35 -2.42 -27.35
C LEU A 112 10.45 -1.41 -27.72
N HIS A 113 11.09 -0.80 -26.73
CA HIS A 113 12.24 0.09 -26.93
C HIS A 113 13.40 -0.62 -27.65
N ALA A 114 13.76 -1.83 -27.24
CA ALA A 114 14.81 -2.61 -27.89
C ALA A 114 14.52 -2.91 -29.37
N LEU A 115 13.27 -3.31 -29.69
CA LEU A 115 12.86 -3.55 -31.08
C LEU A 115 12.92 -2.28 -31.94
N VAL A 116 12.48 -1.14 -31.38
CA VAL A 116 12.56 0.16 -32.06
C VAL A 116 14.01 0.62 -32.21
N TYR A 117 14.87 0.34 -31.22
CA TYR A 117 16.31 0.60 -31.30
C TYR A 117 16.96 -0.20 -32.42
N GLU A 118 16.66 -1.51 -32.53
CA GLU A 118 17.18 -2.35 -33.60
C GLU A 118 16.77 -1.81 -34.97
N TRP A 119 15.51 -1.41 -35.16
CA TRP A 119 15.08 -0.76 -36.41
C TRP A 119 15.88 0.52 -36.70
N GLN A 120 15.98 1.43 -35.73
CA GLN A 120 16.57 2.75 -35.89
C GLN A 120 18.10 2.74 -36.07
N PHE A 121 18.81 1.87 -35.35
CA PHE A 121 20.27 1.89 -35.25
C PHE A 121 20.93 0.59 -35.71
N GLY A 122 20.17 -0.50 -35.90
CA GLY A 122 20.67 -1.82 -36.32
C GLY A 122 20.95 -1.95 -37.81
N GLY A 123 20.90 -0.86 -38.58
CA GLY A 123 21.22 -0.84 -40.01
C GLY A 123 20.06 -1.19 -40.94
N TRP A 124 18.87 -1.46 -40.39
CA TRP A 124 17.66 -1.78 -41.16
C TRP A 124 16.98 -0.54 -41.76
N ALA A 125 16.95 0.56 -41.01
CA ALA A 125 16.33 1.81 -41.46
C ALA A 125 17.30 2.69 -42.25
N SER A 126 16.91 3.08 -43.47
CA SER A 126 17.53 4.21 -44.14
C SER A 126 17.22 5.52 -43.39
N LYS A 127 17.96 6.61 -43.69
CA LYS A 127 17.69 7.94 -43.08
C LYS A 127 16.24 8.42 -43.30
N VAL A 128 15.55 7.92 -44.34
CA VAL A 128 14.17 8.27 -44.69
C VAL A 128 13.15 7.55 -43.81
N TYR A 129 13.48 6.34 -43.34
CA TYR A 129 12.57 5.47 -42.56
C TYR A 129 12.88 5.46 -41.05
N GLY A 130 13.71 6.41 -40.59
CA GLY A 130 14.03 6.58 -39.19
C GLY A 130 12.84 7.00 -38.33
N VAL A 131 12.85 6.57 -37.07
CA VAL A 131 11.82 6.78 -36.04
C VAL A 131 12.41 7.35 -34.75
N LEU A 132 13.54 8.05 -34.83
CA LEU A 132 14.27 8.62 -33.69
C LEU A 132 13.36 9.33 -32.64
N PRO A 133 12.41 10.21 -33.02
CA PRO A 133 11.54 10.86 -32.03
C PRO A 133 10.68 9.89 -31.21
N LEU A 134 10.27 8.76 -31.82
CA LEU A 134 9.49 7.72 -31.14
C LEU A 134 10.36 6.89 -30.19
N HIS A 135 11.59 6.60 -30.61
CA HIS A 135 12.60 5.96 -29.75
C HIS A 135 12.91 6.81 -28.51
N ASP A 136 13.11 8.12 -28.70
CA ASP A 136 13.45 9.03 -27.62
C ASP A 136 12.29 9.19 -26.62
N ALA A 137 11.04 9.25 -27.12
CA ALA A 137 9.86 9.28 -26.28
C ALA A 137 9.69 7.99 -25.43
N LEU A 138 10.04 6.82 -25.97
CA LEU A 138 10.09 5.57 -25.19
C LEU A 138 11.17 5.64 -24.11
N THR A 139 12.35 6.17 -24.46
CA THR A 139 13.48 6.34 -23.54
C THR A 139 13.09 7.24 -22.37
N GLU A 140 12.47 8.40 -22.63
CA GLU A 140 11.97 9.32 -21.61
C GLU A 140 10.91 8.66 -20.72
N THR A 141 10.02 7.85 -21.31
CA THR A 141 8.99 7.13 -20.54
C THR A 141 9.62 6.13 -19.57
N ILE A 142 10.60 5.34 -20.02
CA ILE A 142 11.32 4.39 -19.17
C ILE A 142 12.05 5.14 -18.05
N ILE A 143 12.76 6.23 -18.35
CA ILE A 143 13.45 7.04 -17.35
C ILE A 143 12.46 7.61 -16.32
N ARG A 144 11.32 8.14 -16.77
CA ARG A 144 10.28 8.68 -15.88
C ARG A 144 9.73 7.62 -14.95
N TRP A 145 9.45 6.42 -15.46
CA TRP A 145 8.94 5.31 -14.65
C TRP A 145 9.96 4.78 -13.65
N ARG A 146 11.25 4.73 -14.02
CA ARG A 146 12.32 4.38 -13.08
C ARG A 146 12.49 5.43 -11.97
N ARG A 147 12.36 6.72 -12.29
CA ARG A 147 12.36 7.80 -11.28
C ARG A 147 11.17 7.68 -10.34
N LEU A 148 9.99 7.42 -10.90
CA LEU A 148 8.78 7.21 -10.12
C LEU A 148 8.93 5.99 -9.21
N GLU A 149 9.43 4.87 -9.73
CA GLU A 149 9.75 3.66 -8.96
C GLU A 149 10.58 4.05 -7.73
N LEU A 150 11.74 4.68 -7.92
CA LEU A 150 12.61 5.11 -6.81
C LEU A 150 11.96 6.09 -5.83
N SER A 151 11.09 6.99 -6.29
CA SER A 151 10.38 7.93 -5.41
C SER A 151 9.38 7.25 -4.46
N THR A 152 8.80 6.11 -4.86
CA THR A 152 7.82 5.37 -4.03
C THR A 152 8.45 4.58 -2.89
N TRP A 153 9.78 4.37 -2.90
CA TRP A 153 10.47 3.61 -1.86
C TRP A 153 10.46 4.27 -0.50
N ALA A 154 10.31 5.60 -0.43
CA ALA A 154 10.13 6.31 0.83
C ALA A 154 8.87 5.83 1.57
N ASN A 155 7.79 5.55 0.82
CA ASN A 155 6.52 5.08 1.37
C ASN A 155 6.58 3.62 1.80
N LEU A 156 7.58 2.86 1.35
CA LEU A 156 7.68 1.43 1.66
C LEU A 156 7.86 1.20 3.17
N PHE A 157 8.53 2.09 3.89
CA PHE A 157 8.61 2.01 5.35
C PHE A 157 7.25 2.25 6.00
N ASP A 158 6.49 3.23 5.52
CA ASP A 158 5.12 3.48 6.00
C ASP A 158 4.20 2.29 5.71
N MET A 159 4.39 1.61 4.58
CA MET A 159 3.67 0.38 4.24
C MET A 159 4.01 -0.78 5.18
N GLU A 160 5.27 -0.96 5.57
CA GLU A 160 5.66 -1.98 6.54
C GLU A 160 5.11 -1.67 7.94
N GLU A 161 5.08 -0.41 8.35
CA GLU A 161 4.41 0.02 9.59
C GLU A 161 2.90 -0.27 9.52
N LYS A 162 2.24 0.13 8.43
CA LYS A 162 0.81 -0.15 8.21
C LYS A 162 0.51 -1.64 8.22
N LYS A 163 1.37 -2.46 7.61
CA LYS A 163 1.22 -3.92 7.66
C LYS A 163 1.25 -4.45 9.09
N CYS A 164 2.17 -3.96 9.94
CA CYS A 164 2.15 -4.33 11.35
C CYS A 164 0.85 -3.88 12.04
N GLN A 165 0.32 -2.71 11.72
CA GLN A 165 -0.97 -2.25 12.25
C GLN A 165 -2.13 -3.16 11.82
N ASP A 166 -2.20 -3.50 10.54
CA ASP A 166 -3.23 -4.40 9.98
C ASP A 166 -3.14 -5.81 10.60
N ASP A 167 -1.91 -6.34 10.76
CA ASP A 167 -1.66 -7.61 11.42
C ASP A 167 -2.12 -7.58 12.90
N ALA A 168 -1.96 -6.45 13.59
CA ALA A 168 -2.48 -6.29 14.95
C ALA A 168 -4.02 -6.27 15.00
N TYR A 169 -4.69 -5.72 13.98
CA TYR A 169 -6.16 -5.75 13.88
C TYR A 169 -6.71 -7.15 13.61
N SER A 170 -5.95 -8.05 13.00
CA SER A 170 -6.38 -9.46 12.82
C SER A 170 -6.72 -10.17 14.14
N TRP A 171 -6.19 -9.67 15.26
CA TRP A 171 -6.47 -10.17 16.61
C TRP A 171 -7.80 -9.71 17.19
N TRP A 172 -8.56 -8.88 16.49
CA TRP A 172 -9.80 -8.32 16.98
C TRP A 172 -10.78 -9.37 17.49
N PHE A 173 -11.02 -10.45 16.74
CA PHE A 173 -11.96 -11.50 17.13
C PHE A 173 -11.52 -12.24 18.41
N VAL A 174 -10.23 -12.50 18.55
CA VAL A 174 -9.68 -13.16 19.75
C VAL A 174 -9.79 -12.25 20.96
N ALA A 175 -9.39 -10.99 20.81
CA ALA A 175 -9.49 -10.00 21.87
C ALA A 175 -10.95 -9.74 22.26
N TYR A 176 -11.86 -9.64 21.29
CA TYR A 176 -13.30 -9.51 21.54
C TYR A 176 -13.84 -10.71 22.33
N GLN A 177 -13.52 -11.93 21.91
CA GLN A 177 -14.00 -13.14 22.58
C GLN A 177 -13.55 -13.19 24.04
N VAL A 178 -12.28 -12.88 24.31
CA VAL A 178 -11.69 -12.98 25.64
C VAL A 178 -12.06 -11.79 26.55
N VAL A 179 -12.18 -10.59 26.00
CA VAL A 179 -12.50 -9.38 26.77
C VAL A 179 -13.99 -9.17 26.97
N ILE A 180 -14.83 -9.62 26.03
CA ILE A 180 -16.27 -9.35 26.00
C ILE A 180 -17.08 -10.65 25.99
N GLY A 181 -16.82 -11.53 25.01
CA GLY A 181 -17.64 -12.72 24.78
C GLY A 181 -17.72 -13.66 25.98
N VAL A 182 -16.58 -14.04 26.56
CA VAL A 182 -16.52 -14.93 27.72
C VAL A 182 -17.13 -14.28 28.96
N PRO A 183 -16.77 -13.04 29.36
CA PRO A 183 -17.44 -12.35 30.46
C PRO A 183 -18.97 -12.28 30.34
N LEU A 184 -19.50 -12.04 29.14
CA LEU A 184 -20.94 -12.00 28.92
C LEU A 184 -21.63 -13.34 29.16
N SER A 185 -20.94 -14.47 28.94
CA SER A 185 -21.49 -15.80 29.26
C SER A 185 -21.52 -16.12 30.76
N MET A 186 -20.84 -15.32 31.59
CA MET A 186 -20.66 -15.56 33.03
C MET A 186 -21.37 -14.53 33.92
N ILE A 187 -22.29 -13.74 33.37
CA ILE A 187 -22.97 -12.64 34.09
C ILE A 187 -23.73 -13.14 35.33
N GLU A 188 -24.22 -14.38 35.29
CA GLU A 188 -24.98 -14.99 36.40
C GLU A 188 -24.10 -15.37 37.60
N SER A 189 -22.76 -15.42 37.43
CA SER A 189 -21.80 -15.88 38.44
C SER A 189 -20.73 -14.82 38.76
N PRO A 190 -20.99 -13.88 39.69
CA PRO A 190 -20.04 -12.81 40.05
C PRO A 190 -18.70 -13.27 40.66
N SER A 191 -18.64 -14.48 41.22
CA SER A 191 -17.39 -15.08 41.72
C SER A 191 -16.51 -15.55 40.57
N GLU A 192 -17.08 -16.26 39.59
CA GLU A 192 -16.38 -16.74 38.40
C GLU A 192 -15.82 -15.58 37.57
N LEU A 193 -16.58 -14.48 37.44
CA LEU A 193 -16.10 -13.27 36.76
C LEU A 193 -14.87 -12.65 37.43
N ARG A 194 -14.76 -12.71 38.76
CA ARG A 194 -13.58 -12.21 39.50
C ARG A 194 -12.35 -13.09 39.27
N GLU A 195 -12.54 -14.40 39.26
CA GLU A 195 -11.46 -15.34 38.93
C GLU A 195 -11.03 -15.17 37.47
N TYR A 196 -12.00 -15.01 36.57
CA TYR A 196 -11.74 -14.76 35.15
C TYR A 196 -10.98 -13.45 34.93
N ALA A 197 -11.31 -12.38 35.65
CA ALA A 197 -10.59 -11.10 35.56
C ALA A 197 -9.07 -11.30 35.81
N THR A 198 -8.70 -12.16 36.75
CA THR A 198 -7.30 -12.45 37.07
C THR A 198 -6.61 -13.21 35.94
N SER A 199 -7.27 -14.25 35.41
CA SER A 199 -6.79 -15.03 34.26
C SER A 199 -6.66 -14.18 32.99
N LEU A 200 -7.62 -13.27 32.78
CA LEU A 200 -7.62 -12.29 31.70
C LEU A 200 -6.39 -11.38 31.77
N MET A 201 -6.06 -10.84 32.95
CA MET A 201 -4.86 -10.00 33.13
C MET A 201 -3.57 -10.75 32.78
N GLN A 202 -3.43 -11.99 33.23
CA GLN A 202 -2.26 -12.83 32.91
C GLN A 202 -2.16 -13.11 31.40
N SER A 203 -3.29 -13.42 30.77
CA SER A 203 -3.36 -13.67 29.32
C SER A 203 -2.99 -12.43 28.51
N LEU A 204 -3.51 -11.26 28.91
CA LEU A 204 -3.18 -9.99 28.28
C LEU A 204 -1.71 -9.62 28.50
N GLU A 205 -1.15 -9.85 29.69
CA GLU A 205 0.26 -9.59 29.96
C GLU A 205 1.17 -10.41 29.03
N ILE A 206 0.92 -11.71 28.88
CA ILE A 206 1.67 -12.57 27.94
C ILE A 206 1.53 -12.05 26.51
N TYR A 207 0.32 -11.66 26.12
CA TYR A 207 0.04 -11.15 24.77
C TYR A 207 0.78 -9.85 24.45
N PHE A 208 0.83 -8.90 25.39
CA PHE A 208 1.52 -7.62 25.20
C PHE A 208 3.04 -7.76 25.34
N ALA A 209 3.51 -8.58 26.28
CA ALA A 209 4.93 -8.86 26.45
C ALA A 209 5.53 -9.56 25.21
N GLY A 210 4.80 -10.49 24.60
CA GLY A 210 5.21 -11.17 23.37
C GLY A 210 4.91 -10.39 22.08
N SER A 211 4.48 -9.13 22.17
CA SER A 211 4.22 -8.31 20.99
C SER A 211 5.50 -7.70 20.43
N ILE A 212 5.49 -7.38 19.14
CA ILE A 212 6.56 -6.60 18.52
C ILE A 212 6.25 -5.10 18.63
N ALA A 213 7.29 -4.27 18.63
CA ALA A 213 7.17 -2.82 18.74
C ALA A 213 6.19 -2.21 17.71
N GLY A 214 6.25 -2.67 16.45
CA GLY A 214 5.38 -2.17 15.38
C GLY A 214 3.88 -2.46 15.56
N GLN A 215 3.52 -3.42 16.42
CA GLN A 215 2.12 -3.81 16.69
C GLN A 215 1.60 -3.25 18.02
N PHE A 216 2.49 -2.88 18.93
CA PHE A 216 2.17 -2.60 20.33
C PHE A 216 1.08 -1.54 20.48
N LYS A 217 1.29 -0.36 19.88
CA LYS A 217 0.35 0.77 19.94
C LYS A 217 -1.03 0.42 19.39
N THR A 218 -1.09 -0.33 18.29
CA THR A 218 -2.35 -0.78 17.69
C THR A 218 -3.08 -1.77 18.60
N ARG A 219 -2.37 -2.69 19.26
CA ARG A 219 -2.94 -3.61 20.25
C ARG A 219 -3.52 -2.84 21.45
N VAL A 220 -2.82 -1.82 21.96
CA VAL A 220 -3.35 -0.96 23.04
C VAL A 220 -4.60 -0.22 22.54
N SER A 221 -4.58 0.34 21.32
CA SER A 221 -5.73 1.00 20.72
C SER A 221 -6.94 0.06 20.59
N LEU A 222 -6.71 -1.19 20.21
CA LEU A 222 -7.76 -2.20 20.11
C LEU A 222 -8.39 -2.48 21.48
N LEU A 223 -7.58 -2.63 22.54
CA LEU A 223 -8.10 -2.76 23.89
C LEU A 223 -8.87 -1.53 24.36
N ARG A 224 -8.45 -0.30 24.00
CA ARG A 224 -9.22 0.92 24.32
C ARG A 224 -10.61 0.90 23.69
N GLN A 225 -10.73 0.42 22.46
CA GLN A 225 -12.03 0.28 21.78
C GLN A 225 -12.92 -0.74 22.51
N LEU A 226 -12.36 -1.90 22.87
CA LEU A 226 -13.07 -2.92 23.65
C LEU A 226 -13.44 -2.43 25.05
N LEU A 227 -12.60 -1.61 25.68
CA LEU A 227 -12.89 -0.96 26.96
C LEU A 227 -14.08 0.00 26.84
N GLY A 228 -14.18 0.76 25.74
CA GLY A 228 -15.35 1.58 25.44
C GLY A 228 -16.63 0.76 25.31
N HIS A 229 -16.56 -0.41 24.67
CA HIS A 229 -17.69 -1.34 24.57
C HIS A 229 -18.05 -1.94 25.93
N LEU A 230 -17.07 -2.41 26.70
CA LEU A 230 -17.27 -2.91 28.07
C LEU A 230 -17.93 -1.88 28.97
N ARG A 231 -17.56 -0.60 28.85
CA ARG A 231 -18.17 0.49 29.61
C ARG A 231 -19.67 0.58 29.34
N LEU A 232 -20.10 0.43 28.09
CA LEU A 232 -21.53 0.45 27.73
C LEU A 232 -22.24 -0.78 28.29
N LEU A 233 -21.67 -1.98 28.13
CA LEU A 233 -22.24 -3.22 28.66
C LEU A 233 -22.35 -3.20 30.18
N ALA A 234 -21.41 -2.57 30.87
CA ALA A 234 -21.41 -2.47 32.33
C ALA A 234 -22.45 -1.45 32.87
N LEU A 235 -23.12 -0.68 32.00
CA LEU A 235 -24.32 0.08 32.37
C LEU A 235 -25.53 -0.85 32.51
N ASP A 236 -25.69 -1.79 31.57
CA ASP A 236 -26.80 -2.75 31.57
C ASP A 236 -26.56 -3.92 32.54
N HIS A 237 -25.29 -4.32 32.69
CA HIS A 237 -24.85 -5.44 33.53
C HIS A 237 -23.76 -4.98 34.52
N PRO A 238 -24.13 -4.46 35.71
CA PRO A 238 -23.17 -3.92 36.69
C PRO A 238 -22.10 -4.91 37.14
N VAL A 239 -22.36 -6.22 37.05
CA VAL A 239 -21.38 -7.27 37.40
C VAL A 239 -20.13 -7.21 36.50
N LEU A 240 -20.25 -6.73 35.26
CA LEU A 240 -19.12 -6.58 34.33
C LEU A 240 -18.15 -5.45 34.70
N GLN A 241 -18.48 -4.60 35.68
CA GLN A 241 -17.59 -3.53 36.15
C GLN A 241 -16.23 -4.08 36.58
N VAL A 242 -16.17 -5.29 37.15
CA VAL A 242 -14.91 -5.94 37.53
C VAL A 242 -13.97 -6.16 36.34
N ILE A 243 -14.52 -6.57 35.19
CA ILE A 243 -13.75 -6.78 33.95
C ILE A 243 -13.35 -5.44 33.35
N HIS A 244 -14.29 -4.49 33.30
CA HIS A 244 -14.02 -3.13 32.85
C HIS A 244 -12.85 -2.52 33.62
N ASP A 245 -12.86 -2.56 34.95
CA ASP A 245 -11.82 -1.96 35.78
C ASP A 245 -10.48 -2.68 35.65
N ALA A 246 -10.48 -4.01 35.55
CA ALA A 246 -9.27 -4.77 35.27
C ALA A 246 -8.63 -4.35 33.93
N VAL A 247 -9.42 -4.33 32.85
CA VAL A 247 -8.95 -3.91 31.51
C VAL A 247 -8.55 -2.44 31.49
N LYS A 248 -9.27 -1.56 32.18
CA LYS A 248 -8.95 -0.13 32.30
C LYS A 248 -7.58 0.07 32.95
N ASN A 249 -7.32 -0.62 34.05
CA ASN A 249 -6.03 -0.55 34.75
C ASN A 249 -4.91 -1.12 33.88
N PHE A 250 -5.15 -2.24 33.20
CA PHE A 250 -4.20 -2.82 32.26
C PHE A 250 -3.83 -1.85 31.13
N VAL A 251 -4.83 -1.27 30.47
CA VAL A 251 -4.64 -0.27 29.41
C VAL A 251 -3.90 0.95 29.96
N GLY A 252 -4.25 1.43 31.15
CA GLY A 252 -3.59 2.56 31.80
C GLY A 252 -2.10 2.31 32.06
N TYR A 253 -1.74 1.09 32.48
CA TYR A 253 -0.34 0.71 32.67
C TYR A 253 0.42 0.59 31.34
N PHE A 254 -0.10 -0.20 30.40
CA PHE A 254 0.61 -0.49 29.14
C PHE A 254 0.66 0.69 28.17
N ALA A 255 -0.31 1.62 28.21
CA ALA A 255 -0.29 2.83 27.40
C ALA A 255 0.97 3.70 27.63
N ARG A 256 1.58 3.62 28.83
CA ARG A 256 2.80 4.38 29.18
C ARG A 256 4.01 3.94 28.35
N PHE A 257 4.00 2.72 27.83
CA PHE A 257 5.06 2.21 26.96
C PHE A 257 4.87 2.57 25.48
N GLU A 258 3.74 3.17 25.07
CA GLU A 258 3.54 3.57 23.66
C GLU A 258 4.59 4.58 23.20
N ALA A 259 4.93 5.55 24.06
CA ALA A 259 5.96 6.54 23.76
C ALA A 259 7.35 5.89 23.60
N ALA A 260 7.65 4.87 24.41
CA ALA A 260 8.90 4.11 24.32
C ALA A 260 8.96 3.27 23.03
N ALA A 261 7.87 2.60 22.67
CA ALA A 261 7.75 1.87 21.41
C ALA A 261 7.91 2.79 20.19
N ASP A 262 7.20 3.94 20.18
CA ASP A 262 7.31 4.95 19.12
C ASP A 262 8.74 5.52 19.03
N ALA A 263 9.40 5.74 20.18
CA ALA A 263 10.79 6.18 20.20
C ALA A 263 11.75 5.11 19.64
N ALA A 264 11.58 3.85 20.00
CA ALA A 264 12.38 2.74 19.47
C ALA A 264 12.27 2.63 17.95
N ILE A 265 11.04 2.70 17.42
CA ILE A 265 10.78 2.67 15.97
C ILE A 265 11.41 3.88 15.29
N ARG A 266 11.15 5.11 15.78
CA ARG A 266 11.71 6.35 15.21
C ARG A 266 13.24 6.35 15.20
N ASN A 267 13.86 6.01 16.32
CA ASN A 267 15.32 5.99 16.45
C ASN A 267 15.95 4.93 15.54
N GLY A 268 15.29 3.78 15.35
CA GLY A 268 15.73 2.76 14.40
C GLY A 268 15.49 3.15 12.93
N ARG A 269 14.42 3.91 12.65
CA ARG A 269 14.03 4.36 11.31
C ARG A 269 14.97 5.43 10.75
N LEU A 270 15.33 6.44 11.53
CA LEU A 270 16.16 7.58 11.12
C LEU A 270 17.47 7.21 10.38
N PRO A 271 18.35 6.32 10.91
CA PRO A 271 19.58 5.95 10.22
C PRO A 271 19.33 5.13 8.94
N ILE A 272 18.20 4.41 8.87
CA ILE A 272 17.81 3.63 7.68
C ILE A 272 17.30 4.56 6.59
N GLU A 273 16.48 5.56 6.94
CA GLU A 273 16.02 6.60 6.03
C GLU A 273 17.16 7.43 5.45
N LYS A 274 18.17 7.75 6.26
CA LYS A 274 19.36 8.44 5.77
C LYS A 274 20.07 7.62 4.68
N LYS A 275 20.30 6.32 4.94
CA LYS A 275 20.90 5.41 3.94
C LYS A 275 20.03 5.22 2.70
N MET A 276 18.71 5.24 2.86
CA MET A 276 17.76 5.21 1.76
C MET A 276 17.94 6.44 0.86
N LYS A 277 17.98 7.64 1.45
CA LYS A 277 18.25 8.89 0.71
C LYS A 277 19.59 8.85 -0.01
N ASP A 278 20.64 8.32 0.62
CA ASP A 278 21.94 8.16 -0.03
C ASP A 278 21.87 7.23 -1.25
N VAL A 279 21.14 6.11 -1.17
CA VAL A 279 20.93 5.21 -2.32
C VAL A 279 20.18 5.92 -3.45
N LEU A 280 19.18 6.73 -3.11
CA LEU A 280 18.41 7.52 -4.09
C LEU A 280 19.26 8.62 -4.75
N LEU A 281 20.16 9.27 -4.00
CA LEU A 281 21.09 10.28 -4.52
C LEU A 281 22.16 9.68 -5.43
N MET A 282 22.62 8.46 -5.11
CA MET A 282 23.61 7.73 -5.91
C MET A 282 23.03 7.13 -7.21
N ALA A 283 21.70 7.08 -7.34
CA ALA A 283 21.06 6.72 -8.59
C ALA A 283 21.26 7.86 -9.62
N SER A 284 22.30 7.74 -10.44
CA SER A 284 22.54 8.68 -11.55
C SER A 284 21.48 8.50 -12.63
N TRP A 285 20.78 9.58 -12.96
CA TRP A 285 19.76 9.63 -14.02
C TRP A 285 20.28 10.24 -15.32
N LYS A 286 21.60 10.44 -15.42
CA LYS A 286 22.25 11.00 -16.61
C LYS A 286 22.43 9.96 -17.72
N ASP A 287 22.33 8.68 -17.39
CA ASP A 287 22.49 7.59 -18.35
C ASP A 287 21.19 7.40 -19.15
N THR A 288 21.24 7.67 -20.45
CA THR A 288 20.14 7.38 -21.39
C THR A 288 20.16 5.93 -21.88
N ASN A 289 21.22 5.18 -21.56
CA ASN A 289 21.35 3.77 -21.93
C ASN A 289 20.42 2.89 -21.06
N ILE A 290 19.39 2.32 -21.68
CA ILE A 290 18.39 1.46 -21.03
C ILE A 290 19.01 0.23 -20.35
N SER A 291 20.07 -0.36 -20.92
CA SER A 291 20.75 -1.51 -20.30
C SER A 291 21.46 -1.13 -18.99
N ALA A 292 22.10 0.05 -18.96
CA ALA A 292 22.74 0.60 -17.77
C ALA A 292 21.70 0.99 -16.71
N LEU A 293 20.57 1.59 -17.12
CA LEU A 293 19.45 1.89 -16.24
C LEU A 293 18.86 0.64 -15.59
N ARG A 294 18.69 -0.45 -16.35
CA ARG A 294 18.19 -1.74 -15.84
C ARG A 294 19.12 -2.31 -14.76
N GLU A 295 20.43 -2.30 -15.01
CA GLU A 295 21.41 -2.80 -14.03
C GLU A 295 21.50 -1.90 -12.79
N SER A 296 21.44 -0.59 -12.97
CA SER A 296 21.38 0.39 -11.87
C SER A 296 20.14 0.18 -11.00
N ALA A 297 18.97 -0.02 -11.61
CA ALA A 297 17.73 -0.32 -10.90
C ALA A 297 17.85 -1.65 -10.12
N ARG A 298 18.40 -2.71 -10.73
CA ARG A 298 18.63 -4.00 -10.07
C ARG A 298 19.52 -3.86 -8.82
N LYS A 299 20.64 -3.16 -8.94
CA LYS A 299 21.56 -2.90 -7.80
C LYS A 299 20.89 -2.08 -6.71
N SER A 300 20.10 -1.08 -7.10
CA SER A 300 19.33 -0.26 -6.17
C SER A 300 18.30 -1.10 -5.42
N HIS A 301 17.48 -1.91 -6.10
CA HIS A 301 16.51 -2.81 -5.47
C HIS A 301 17.14 -3.74 -4.44
N GLN A 302 18.30 -4.33 -4.75
CA GLN A 302 19.00 -5.20 -3.79
C GLN A 302 19.48 -4.47 -2.54
N LYS A 303 19.94 -3.21 -2.67
CA LYS A 303 20.32 -2.37 -1.51
C LYS A 303 19.08 -1.99 -0.70
N LEU A 304 18.03 -1.57 -1.39
CA LEU A 304 16.80 -1.09 -0.78
C LEU A 304 16.06 -2.22 -0.05
N PHE A 305 15.98 -3.42 -0.63
CA PHE A 305 15.44 -4.62 0.03
C PHE A 305 16.18 -4.95 1.33
N ARG A 306 17.50 -4.79 1.37
CA ARG A 306 18.28 -4.94 2.60
C ARG A 306 17.92 -3.89 3.65
N LEU A 307 17.63 -2.65 3.25
CA LEU A 307 17.16 -1.60 4.17
C LEU A 307 15.76 -1.92 4.71
N VAL A 308 14.83 -2.36 3.86
CA VAL A 308 13.50 -2.81 4.27
C VAL A 308 13.58 -3.96 5.26
N ARG A 309 14.43 -4.96 5.01
CA ARG A 309 14.65 -6.08 5.95
C ARG A 309 15.19 -5.61 7.30
N LYS A 310 16.10 -4.62 7.30
CA LYS A 310 16.58 -3.99 8.54
C LYS A 310 15.46 -3.26 9.27
N PHE A 311 14.61 -2.55 8.53
CA PHE A 311 13.48 -1.84 9.11
C PHE A 311 12.42 -2.79 9.69
N ARG A 312 12.12 -3.90 9.02
CA ARG A 312 11.31 -5.00 9.59
C ARG A 312 11.92 -5.53 10.90
N GLY A 313 13.25 -5.58 11.00
CA GLY A 313 13.94 -5.93 12.24
C GLY A 313 13.75 -4.90 13.36
N VAL A 314 13.64 -3.61 13.04
CA VAL A 314 13.30 -2.55 14.01
C VAL A 314 11.84 -2.70 14.47
N LEU A 315 10.90 -2.86 13.54
CA LEU A 315 9.49 -3.07 13.87
C LEU A 315 9.26 -4.36 14.66
N GLY A 316 10.06 -5.39 14.35
CA GLY A 316 10.05 -6.71 14.97
C GLY A 316 10.77 -6.81 16.31
N GLN A 317 11.22 -5.70 16.90
CA GLN A 317 11.81 -5.71 18.24
C GLN A 317 10.79 -6.19 19.26
N ASP A 318 11.21 -7.12 20.11
CA ASP A 318 10.38 -7.69 21.17
C ASP A 318 10.08 -6.62 22.24
N MET A 319 8.80 -6.37 22.49
CA MET A 319 8.35 -5.41 23.51
C MET A 319 8.78 -5.83 24.91
N LYS A 320 9.02 -7.12 25.18
CA LYS A 320 9.57 -7.57 26.46
C LYS A 320 10.89 -6.88 26.81
N VAL A 321 11.73 -6.62 25.82
CA VAL A 321 13.02 -5.92 26.01
C VAL A 321 12.78 -4.45 26.36
N ILE A 322 11.82 -3.80 25.70
CA ILE A 322 11.48 -2.39 25.91
C ILE A 322 10.80 -2.20 27.28
N ILE A 323 9.85 -3.06 27.62
CA ILE A 323 9.17 -3.05 28.92
C ILE A 323 10.16 -3.32 30.06
N GLY A 324 11.12 -4.22 29.85
CA GLY A 324 12.17 -4.53 30.83
C GLY A 324 13.13 -3.39 31.14
N GLN A 325 13.20 -2.34 30.30
CA GLN A 325 14.00 -1.13 30.57
C GLN A 325 13.33 -0.19 31.59
N GLY A 326 12.10 -0.52 32.02
CA GLY A 326 11.33 0.30 32.96
C GLY A 326 10.47 1.35 32.26
N LEU A 327 9.66 2.03 33.05
CA LEU A 327 8.82 3.13 32.55
C LEU A 327 9.72 4.30 32.13
N PRO A 328 9.45 4.93 30.98
CA PRO A 328 10.12 6.18 30.63
C PRO A 328 9.86 7.21 31.74
N ASP A 329 10.88 7.98 32.13
CA ASP A 329 10.75 9.05 33.15
C ASP A 329 9.70 10.07 32.71
N GLU A 330 8.44 9.82 33.07
CA GLU A 330 7.39 10.81 32.99
C GLU A 330 7.72 11.87 34.04
N LYS A 331 8.24 13.02 33.59
CA LYS A 331 8.25 14.24 34.41
C LYS A 331 6.82 14.46 34.89
N LEU A 332 6.53 14.09 36.14
CA LEU A 332 5.30 14.46 36.81
C LEU A 332 5.17 15.97 36.72
N ILE A 333 4.29 16.45 35.85
CA ILE A 333 3.82 17.83 35.90
C ILE A 333 2.98 17.89 37.17
N CYS A 334 3.62 18.23 38.30
CA CYS A 334 2.93 18.60 39.51
C CYS A 334 2.09 19.84 39.19
N ILE A 335 0.80 19.62 38.91
CA ILE A 335 -0.19 20.69 38.91
C ILE A 335 -0.34 21.14 40.37
N ARG A 336 0.49 22.10 40.78
CA ARG A 336 0.27 22.86 42.01
C ARG A 336 -1.05 23.59 41.83
N HIS A 337 -2.08 23.13 42.53
CA HIS A 337 -3.28 23.92 42.74
C HIS A 337 -2.89 25.08 43.66
N GLY A 338 -2.93 26.29 43.12
CA GLY A 338 -2.88 27.53 43.88
C GLY A 338 -4.27 27.95 44.34
#